data_AF-A0A2A5QTI2-F1
#
_entry.id   AF-A0A2A5QTI2-F1
#
_cell.length_a   1.000
_cell.length_b   1.000
_cell.length_c   1.000
_cell.angle_alpha   90.00
_cell.angle_beta   90.00
_cell.angle_gamma   90.00
#
_symmetry.space_group_name_H-M   'P 1'
#
loop_
_entity.id
_entity.type
_entity.pdbx_description
1 polymer ?
#
loop_
_entity_poly.entity_id
_entity_poly.type
_entity_poly.pdbx_seq_one_letter_code
_entity_poly.pdbx_strand_id
1 'polypeptide(L)'
;MTVLTTVVTAVIAGAALGGVLHATGDFGSVAGVYGLDGVVNEWTLVFCHSLAAAAPFVALVSWFSGGRYVPRPLAESGRSPFLCTCVGLSYGALLWVAVVAYGVPLLLEVVTGAEYSVPVHHWGSFYAVLTFGVVFGAWYPLLRAFFARQR
;
A
#
# COMPACT_ATOMS: atom_id res chain seq x y z
N MET A 1 -3.37 -19.29 6.54
CA MET A 1 -3.74 -18.09 7.32
C MET A 1 -3.07 -16.83 6.80
N THR A 2 -1.74 -16.77 6.65
CA THR A 2 -1.05 -15.55 6.16
C THR A 2 -1.63 -15.03 4.84
N VAL A 3 -1.88 -15.89 3.86
CA VAL A 3 -2.50 -15.49 2.57
C VAL A 3 -3.89 -14.88 2.79
N LEU A 4 -4.79 -15.57 3.50
CA LEU A 4 -6.14 -15.08 3.78
C LEU A 4 -6.12 -13.75 4.54
N THR A 5 -5.32 -13.63 5.60
CA THR A 5 -5.15 -12.38 6.34
C THR A 5 -4.65 -11.26 5.45
N THR A 6 -3.67 -11.53 4.59
CA THR A 6 -3.09 -10.56 3.65
C THR A 6 -4.14 -10.09 2.66
N VAL A 7 -4.88 -11.01 2.03
CA VAL A 7 -5.93 -10.68 1.05
C VAL A 7 -7.04 -9.85 1.69
N VAL A 8 -7.58 -10.27 2.83
CA VAL A 8 -8.66 -9.52 3.52
C VAL A 8 -8.18 -8.14 3.93
N THR A 9 -6.96 -8.02 4.49
CA THR A 9 -6.40 -6.73 4.86
C THR A 9 -6.16 -5.84 3.64
N ALA A 10 -5.66 -6.41 2.54
CA ALA A 10 -5.42 -5.69 1.29
C ALA A 10 -6.72 -5.15 0.68
N VAL A 11 -7.81 -5.91 0.76
CA VAL A 11 -9.14 -5.45 0.30
C VAL A 11 -9.63 -4.28 1.16
N ILE A 12 -9.53 -4.37 2.49
CA ILE A 12 -9.93 -3.27 3.39
C ILE A 12 -9.09 -2.01 3.14
N ALA A 13 -7.76 -2.17 3.05
CA ALA A 13 -6.85 -1.06 2.80
C ALA A 13 -7.02 -0.48 1.39
N GLY A 14 -7.28 -1.32 0.39
CA GLY A 14 -7.58 -0.90 -0.98
C GLY A 14 -8.90 -0.15 -1.09
N ALA A 15 -9.93 -0.55 -0.33
CA ALA A 15 -11.18 0.20 -0.23
C ALA A 15 -10.95 1.62 0.35
N ALA A 16 -10.14 1.73 1.40
CA ALA A 16 -9.80 3.03 1.99
C ALA A 16 -8.95 3.90 1.05
N LEU A 17 -7.95 3.30 0.39
CA LEU A 17 -7.13 3.98 -0.63
C LEU A 17 -8.01 4.50 -1.78
N GLY A 18 -8.89 3.65 -2.30
CA GLY A 18 -9.81 4.04 -3.37
C GLY A 18 -10.78 5.12 -2.92
N GLY A 19 -11.29 5.06 -1.70
CA GLY A 19 -12.13 6.12 -1.13
C GLY A 19 -11.43 7.47 -1.08
N VAL A 20 -10.15 7.52 -0.69
CA VAL A 20 -9.35 8.75 -0.67
C VAL A 20 -9.13 9.30 -2.07
N LEU A 21 -8.67 8.47 -3.01
CA LEU A 21 -8.45 8.91 -4.39
C LEU A 21 -9.75 9.37 -5.07
N HIS A 22 -10.88 8.74 -4.74
CA HIS A 22 -12.19 9.14 -5.25
C HIS A 22 -12.59 10.52 -4.69
N ALA A 23 -12.33 10.76 -3.40
CA ALA A 23 -12.61 12.03 -2.75
C ALA A 23 -11.69 13.17 -3.23
N THR A 24 -10.44 12.88 -3.62
CA THR A 24 -9.50 13.90 -4.14
C THR A 24 -9.70 14.20 -5.63
N GLY A 25 -10.57 13.47 -6.33
CA GLY A 25 -10.82 13.64 -7.77
C GLY A 25 -9.72 13.04 -8.65
N ASP A 26 -8.76 12.31 -8.08
CA ASP A 26 -7.61 11.75 -8.80
C ASP A 26 -7.91 10.42 -9.51
N PHE A 27 -9.11 9.87 -9.33
CA PHE A 27 -9.52 8.59 -9.93
C PHE A 27 -9.46 8.62 -11.48
N GLY A 28 -9.94 9.70 -12.09
CA GLY A 28 -9.95 9.86 -13.55
C GLY A 28 -8.55 10.05 -14.17
N SER A 29 -7.59 10.56 -13.39
CA SER A 29 -6.19 10.71 -13.82
C SER A 29 -5.49 9.35 -13.98
N VAL A 30 -5.82 8.37 -13.11
CA VAL A 30 -5.19 7.05 -13.13
C VAL A 30 -5.83 6.12 -14.18
N ALA A 31 -7.15 6.15 -14.37
CA ALA A 31 -7.81 5.35 -15.41
C ALA A 31 -7.45 5.79 -16.83
N GLY A 32 -7.38 7.11 -17.05
CA GLY A 32 -7.04 7.69 -18.35
C GLY A 32 -5.65 7.24 -18.84
N VAL A 33 -4.70 7.01 -17.92
CA VAL A 33 -3.35 6.48 -18.23
C VAL A 33 -3.41 5.04 -18.78
N TYR A 34 -4.39 4.24 -18.37
CA TYR A 34 -4.56 2.87 -18.86
C TYR A 34 -5.58 2.72 -20.00
N GLY A 35 -6.22 3.81 -20.44
CA GLY A 35 -7.31 3.76 -21.43
C GLY A 35 -8.51 2.94 -20.94
N LEU A 36 -8.64 2.78 -19.62
CA LEU A 36 -9.66 1.96 -18.96
C LEU A 36 -10.68 2.88 -18.28
N ASP A 37 -11.30 3.75 -19.08
CA ASP A 37 -12.32 4.67 -18.58
C ASP A 37 -13.51 3.87 -18.03
N GLY A 38 -13.87 4.14 -16.78
CA GLY A 38 -14.99 3.49 -16.10
C GLY A 38 -14.67 3.12 -14.66
N VAL A 39 -15.58 3.51 -13.77
CA VAL A 39 -15.48 3.32 -12.31
C VAL A 39 -15.07 1.89 -11.93
N VAL A 40 -15.61 0.88 -12.60
CA VAL A 40 -15.29 -0.53 -12.33
C VAL A 40 -13.82 -0.86 -12.60
N ASN A 41 -13.24 -0.36 -13.68
CA ASN A 41 -11.85 -0.62 -14.04
C ASN A 41 -10.88 0.13 -13.12
N GLU A 42 -11.22 1.37 -12.75
CA GLU A 42 -10.47 2.18 -11.79
C GLU A 42 -10.34 1.47 -10.43
N TRP A 43 -11.47 0.98 -9.91
CA TRP A 43 -11.49 0.23 -8.66
C TRP A 43 -10.75 -1.11 -8.77
N THR A 44 -10.88 -1.80 -9.92
CA THR A 44 -10.16 -3.06 -10.16
C THR A 44 -8.64 -2.84 -10.11
N LEU A 45 -8.15 -1.77 -10.76
CA LEU A 45 -6.73 -1.39 -10.72
C LEU A 45 -6.29 -1.07 -9.28
N VAL A 46 -7.09 -0.33 -8.52
CA VAL A 46 -6.83 -0.03 -7.11
C VAL A 46 -6.66 -1.31 -6.29
N PHE A 47 -7.54 -2.29 -6.46
CA PHE A 47 -7.45 -3.56 -5.73
C PHE A 47 -6.23 -4.39 -6.16
N CYS A 48 -5.90 -4.46 -7.45
CA CYS A 48 -4.71 -5.15 -7.93
C CYS A 48 -3.43 -4.54 -7.35
N HIS A 49 -3.30 -3.21 -7.36
CA HIS A 49 -2.16 -2.51 -6.77
C HIS A 49 -2.09 -2.70 -5.25
N SER A 50 -3.24 -2.70 -4.58
CA SER A 50 -3.32 -2.94 -3.13
C SER A 50 -2.82 -4.35 -2.76
N LEU A 51 -3.18 -5.37 -3.55
CA LEU A 51 -2.66 -6.74 -3.39
C LEU A 51 -1.16 -6.81 -3.67
N ALA A 52 -0.68 -6.17 -4.74
CA ALA A 52 0.74 -6.12 -5.08
C ALA A 52 1.57 -5.42 -3.99
N ALA A 53 1.06 -4.33 -3.42
CA ALA A 53 1.70 -3.59 -2.34
C ALA A 53 1.64 -4.31 -0.98
N ALA A 54 0.64 -5.18 -0.76
CA ALA A 54 0.49 -5.94 0.48
C ALA A 54 1.58 -7.00 0.66
N ALA A 55 2.01 -7.66 -0.42
CA ALA A 55 3.02 -8.72 -0.37
C ALA A 55 4.37 -8.28 0.24
N PRO A 56 5.03 -7.21 -0.25
CA PRO A 56 6.29 -6.72 0.34
C PRO A 56 6.09 -6.19 1.76
N PHE A 57 4.94 -5.58 2.08
CA PHE A 57 4.65 -5.16 3.46
C PHE A 57 4.59 -6.37 4.42
N VAL A 58 3.88 -7.43 4.04
CA VAL A 58 3.79 -8.64 4.86
C VAL A 58 5.14 -9.34 4.97
N ALA A 59 5.93 -9.37 3.90
CA ALA A 59 7.30 -9.88 3.93
C ALA A 59 8.17 -9.09 4.92
N LEU A 60 8.08 -7.76 4.90
CA LEU A 60 8.79 -6.87 5.82
C LEU A 60 8.41 -7.13 7.29
N VAL A 61 7.12 -7.16 7.61
CA VAL A 61 6.63 -7.42 8.98
C VAL A 61 7.02 -8.83 9.45
N SER A 62 6.96 -9.82 8.55
CA SER A 62 7.37 -11.19 8.85
C SER A 62 8.88 -11.27 9.13
N TRP A 63 9.69 -10.55 8.34
CA TRP A 63 11.12 -10.45 8.55
C TRP A 63 11.46 -9.79 9.89
N PHE A 64 10.80 -8.68 10.23
CA PHE A 64 10.96 -8.05 11.55
C PHE A 64 10.59 -8.99 12.70
N SER A 65 9.50 -9.73 12.56
CA SER A 65 9.01 -10.66 13.58
C SER A 65 9.92 -11.88 13.80
N GLY A 66 10.72 -12.25 12.80
CA GLY A 66 11.60 -13.44 12.83
C GLY A 66 13.09 -13.14 12.94
N GLY A 67 13.49 -11.86 12.88
CA GLY A 67 14.89 -11.47 12.81
C GLY A 67 15.60 -11.51 14.17
N ARG A 68 16.77 -12.17 14.21
CA ARG A 68 17.60 -12.31 15.43
C ARG A 68 18.25 -11.00 15.90
N TYR A 69 18.39 -10.01 15.01
CA TYR A 69 19.05 -8.73 15.25
C TYR A 69 18.12 -7.52 15.05
N VAL A 70 16.80 -7.72 15.12
CA VAL A 70 15.83 -6.65 14.92
C VAL A 70 15.56 -5.94 16.25
N PRO A 71 15.59 -4.59 16.30
CA PRO A 71 15.21 -3.84 17.50
C PRO A 71 13.85 -4.29 18.03
N ARG A 72 13.74 -4.43 19.36
CA ARG A 72 12.55 -4.97 20.02
C ARG A 72 11.22 -4.35 19.57
N PRO A 73 11.08 -3.02 19.38
CA PRO A 73 9.83 -2.43 18.88
C PRO A 73 9.43 -2.93 17.48
N LEU A 74 10.40 -3.14 16.58
CA LEU A 74 10.13 -3.66 15.25
C LEU A 74 9.77 -5.15 15.29
N ALA A 75 10.43 -5.93 16.16
CA ALA A 75 10.08 -7.34 16.36
C ALA A 75 8.65 -7.53 16.92
N GLU A 76 8.17 -6.58 17.73
CA GLU A 76 6.82 -6.58 18.31
C GLU A 76 5.75 -5.99 17.37
N SER A 77 6.15 -5.37 16.25
CA SER A 77 5.23 -4.76 15.28
C SER A 77 4.18 -5.74 14.75
N GLY A 78 4.54 -7.00 14.51
CA GLY A 78 3.60 -8.02 14.04
C GLY A 78 2.53 -8.44 15.05
N ARG A 79 2.56 -7.91 16.28
CA ARG A 79 1.60 -8.18 17.37
C ARG A 79 0.89 -6.93 17.87
N SER A 80 1.50 -5.75 17.75
CA SER A 80 0.93 -4.48 18.18
C SER A 80 0.34 -3.71 17.01
N PRO A 81 -0.99 -3.48 16.96
CA PRO A 81 -1.62 -2.67 15.91
C PRO A 81 -0.99 -1.30 15.76
N PHE A 82 -0.67 -0.63 16.87
CA PHE A 82 -0.05 0.69 16.84
C PHE A 82 1.33 0.67 16.16
N LEU A 83 2.21 -0.25 16.56
CA LEU A 83 3.56 -0.36 15.98
C LEU A 83 3.50 -0.78 14.50
N CYS A 84 2.59 -1.70 14.17
CA CYS A 84 2.33 -2.11 12.78
C CYS A 84 1.81 -0.95 11.93
N THR A 85 0.96 -0.08 12.49
CA THR A 85 0.50 1.15 11.84
C THR A 85 1.66 2.12 11.59
N CYS A 86 2.59 2.30 12.54
CA CYS A 86 3.77 3.14 12.33
C CYS A 86 4.67 2.59 11.20
N VAL A 87 4.87 1.27 11.14
CA VAL A 87 5.56 0.60 10.03
C VAL A 87 4.78 0.78 8.73
N GLY A 88 3.45 0.66 8.76
CA GLY A 88 2.54 0.92 7.64
C GLY A 88 2.66 2.32 7.09
N LEU A 89 2.64 3.33 7.95
CA LEU A 89 2.78 4.73 7.56
C LEU A 89 4.15 5.02 6.93
N SER A 90 5.22 4.48 7.54
CA SER A 90 6.58 4.60 7.00
C SER A 90 6.72 3.89 5.64
N TYR A 91 6.14 2.69 5.53
CA TYR A 91 6.09 1.94 4.28
C TYR A 91 5.32 2.70 3.20
N GLY A 92 4.16 3.28 3.52
CA GLY A 92 3.39 4.09 2.58
C GLY A 92 4.16 5.32 2.10
N ALA A 93 4.84 6.04 3.00
CA ALA A 93 5.66 7.19 2.62
C ALA A 93 6.81 6.77 1.68
N LEU A 94 7.53 5.69 2.01
CA LEU A 94 8.61 5.16 1.17
C LEU A 94 8.10 4.65 -0.17
N LEU A 95 6.96 3.98 -0.20
CA LEU A 95 6.34 3.47 -1.42
C LEU A 95 5.94 4.64 -2.34
N TRP A 96 5.38 5.71 -1.77
CA TRP A 96 5.06 6.90 -2.54
C TRP A 96 6.31 7.54 -3.15
N VAL A 97 7.39 7.70 -2.38
CA VAL A 97 8.65 8.23 -2.91
C VAL A 97 9.18 7.30 -4.00
N ALA A 98 9.40 6.03 -3.69
CA ALA A 98 10.07 5.09 -4.59
C ALA A 98 9.28 4.83 -5.88
N VAL A 99 7.95 4.70 -5.79
CA VAL A 99 7.12 4.31 -6.94
C VAL A 99 6.46 5.53 -7.58
N VAL A 100 5.81 6.40 -6.83
CA VAL A 100 5.00 7.47 -7.42
C VAL A 100 5.86 8.68 -7.81
N ALA A 101 6.72 9.15 -6.90
CA ALA A 101 7.50 10.36 -7.14
C ALA A 101 8.65 10.14 -8.14
N TYR A 102 9.26 8.95 -8.14
CA TYR A 102 10.44 8.62 -8.96
C TYR A 102 10.21 7.44 -9.91
N GLY A 103 9.78 6.28 -9.41
CA GLY A 103 9.79 5.03 -10.18
C GLY A 103 8.93 5.06 -11.44
N VAL A 104 7.67 5.47 -11.32
CA VAL A 104 6.72 5.56 -12.44
C VAL A 104 7.17 6.59 -13.47
N PRO A 105 7.51 7.85 -13.10
CA PRO A 105 8.04 8.83 -14.04
C PRO A 105 9.28 8.35 -14.80
N LEU A 106 10.26 7.78 -14.09
CA LEU A 106 11.49 7.27 -14.71
C LEU A 106 11.22 6.08 -15.64
N LEU A 107 10.30 5.18 -15.25
CA LEU A 107 9.89 4.07 -16.11
C LEU A 107 9.19 4.56 -17.38
N LEU A 108 8.31 5.55 -17.25
CA LEU A 108 7.63 6.15 -18.39
C LEU A 108 8.61 6.87 -19.31
N GLU A 109 9.59 7.60 -18.77
CA GLU A 109 10.67 8.22 -19.54
C GLU A 109 11.45 7.17 -20.37
N VAL A 110 11.82 6.04 -19.75
CA VAL A 110 12.52 4.94 -20.45
C VAL A 110 11.66 4.29 -21.54
N VAL A 111 10.36 4.11 -21.30
CA VAL A 111 9.46 3.41 -22.23
C VAL A 111 9.00 4.31 -23.38
N THR A 112 8.74 5.59 -23.11
CA THR A 112 8.14 6.54 -24.06
C THR A 112 9.15 7.47 -24.71
N GLY A 113 10.35 7.62 -24.12
CA GLY A 113 11.36 8.59 -24.55
C GLY A 113 10.97 10.05 -24.27
N ALA A 114 9.88 10.29 -23.54
CA ALA A 114 9.43 11.64 -23.17
C ALA A 114 10.04 12.07 -21.83
N GLU A 115 10.48 13.32 -21.74
CA GLU A 115 10.97 13.88 -20.47
C GLU A 115 9.80 14.08 -19.49
N TYR A 116 9.92 13.48 -18.31
CA TYR A 116 8.98 13.67 -17.21
C TYR A 116 9.63 14.48 -16.09
N SER A 117 8.86 15.38 -15.46
CA SER A 117 9.34 16.16 -14.32
C SER A 117 9.52 15.26 -13.09
N VAL A 118 10.76 15.06 -12.65
CA VAL A 118 11.08 14.27 -11.44
C VAL A 118 11.68 15.19 -10.36
N PRO A 119 11.16 15.16 -9.11
CA PRO A 119 10.07 14.33 -8.62
C PRO A 119 8.67 14.86 -8.98
N VAL A 120 7.72 13.96 -9.23
CA VAL A 120 6.31 14.32 -9.42
C VAL A 120 5.66 14.65 -8.07
N HIS A 121 5.03 15.82 -7.99
CA HIS A 121 4.37 16.30 -6.78
C HIS A 121 2.86 16.02 -6.87
N HIS A 122 2.45 14.77 -6.57
CA HIS A 122 1.04 14.36 -6.60
C HIS A 122 0.51 14.08 -5.18
N TRP A 123 0.12 15.12 -4.46
CA TRP A 123 -0.23 15.04 -3.03
C TRP A 123 -1.46 14.17 -2.74
N GLY A 124 -2.45 14.10 -3.62
CA GLY A 124 -3.61 13.21 -3.42
C GLY A 124 -3.21 11.73 -3.37
N SER A 125 -2.30 11.31 -4.25
CA SER A 125 -1.72 9.95 -4.19
C SER A 125 -0.86 9.71 -2.95
N PHE A 126 -0.20 10.75 -2.41
CA PHE A 126 0.54 10.64 -1.16
C PHE A 126 -0.39 10.29 -0.01
N TYR A 127 -1.47 11.06 0.16
CA TYR A 127 -2.47 10.77 1.20
C TYR A 127 -3.14 9.41 1.01
N ALA A 128 -3.40 9.00 -0.23
CA ALA A 128 -3.96 7.70 -0.53
C ALA A 128 -3.04 6.54 -0.12
N VAL A 129 -1.74 6.62 -0.47
CA VAL A 129 -0.76 5.58 -0.12
C VAL A 129 -0.47 5.56 1.38
N LEU A 130 -0.44 6.72 2.05
CA LEU A 130 -0.38 6.78 3.51
C LEU A 130 -1.59 6.11 4.16
N THR A 131 -2.78 6.39 3.65
CA THR A 131 -4.04 5.79 4.15
C THR A 131 -4.01 4.28 3.99
N PHE A 132 -3.56 3.78 2.83
CA PHE A 132 -3.34 2.35 2.64
C PHE A 132 -2.40 1.78 3.71
N GLY A 133 -1.22 2.38 3.90
CA GLY A 133 -0.25 1.92 4.87
C GLY A 133 -0.80 1.88 6.30
N VAL A 134 -1.49 2.94 6.71
CA VAL A 134 -2.12 3.05 8.05
C VAL A 134 -3.19 1.98 8.24
N VAL A 135 -4.13 1.86 7.29
CA VAL A 135 -5.23 0.90 7.38
C VAL A 135 -4.70 -0.52 7.34
N PHE A 136 -3.75 -0.82 6.45
CA PHE A 136 -3.15 -2.14 6.36
C PHE A 136 -2.40 -2.49 7.66
N GLY A 137 -1.56 -1.58 8.15
CA GLY A 137 -0.81 -1.75 9.39
C GLY A 137 -1.71 -1.97 10.60
N ALA A 138 -2.82 -1.24 10.71
CA ALA A 138 -3.76 -1.37 11.82
C ALA A 138 -4.51 -2.70 11.81
N TRP A 139 -5.02 -3.11 10.64
CA TRP A 139 -5.90 -4.29 10.52
C TRP A 139 -5.15 -5.61 10.42
N TYR A 140 -3.95 -5.63 9.82
CA TYR A 140 -3.17 -6.85 9.63
C TYR A 140 -2.95 -7.66 10.92
N PRO A 141 -2.40 -7.09 12.03
CA PRO A 141 -2.15 -7.86 13.25
C PRO A 141 -3.45 -8.28 13.94
N LEU A 142 -4.53 -7.48 13.84
CA LEU A 142 -5.84 -7.81 14.39
C LEU A 142 -6.44 -9.03 13.69
N LEU A 143 -6.49 -9.00 12.36
CA LEU A 143 -7.01 -10.11 11.55
C LEU A 143 -6.15 -11.36 11.70
N ARG A 144 -4.82 -11.19 11.77
CA ARG A 144 -3.89 -12.31 12.03
C ARG A 144 -4.21 -12.98 13.37
N ALA A 145 -4.42 -12.19 14.43
CA ALA A 145 -4.77 -12.71 15.75
C ALA A 145 -6.15 -13.36 15.76
N PHE A 146 -7.15 -12.75 15.12
CA PHE A 146 -8.49 -13.30 14.99
C PHE A 146 -8.49 -14.68 14.33
N PHE A 147 -7.85 -14.80 13.15
CA PHE A 147 -7.78 -16.05 12.42
C PHE A 147 -6.92 -17.11 13.11
N ALA A 148 -5.93 -16.70 13.91
CA ALA A 148 -5.15 -17.64 14.72
C ALA A 148 -5.96 -18.25 15.88
N ARG A 149 -6.97 -17.54 16.41
CA ARG A 149 -7.84 -18.01 17.52
C ARG A 149 -8.93 -18.98 17.08
N GLN A 150 -9.23 -19.06 15.79
CA GLN A 150 -10.24 -20.00 15.25
C GLN A 150 -9.67 -21.41 15.03
N ARG A 151 -8.52 -21.71 15.64
CA ARG A 151 -7.82 -22.98 15.59
C ARG A 151 -7.84 -23.62 16.96
#